data_AF-A0AAD8SYQ2-F1
#
_entry.id   AF-A0AAD8SYQ2-F1
#
_cell.length_a   1.000
_cell.length_b   1.000
_cell.length_c   1.000
_cell.angle_alpha   90.00
_cell.angle_beta   90.00
_cell.angle_gamma   90.00
#
_symmetry.space_group_name_H-M   'P 1'
#
loop_
_entity.id
_entity.type
_entity.pdbx_description
1 polymer ?
#
loop_
_entity_poly.entity_id
_entity_poly.type
_entity_poly.pdbx_seq_one_letter_code
_entity_poly.pdbx_strand_id
1 'polypeptide(L)'
;MPPLGGAAPAYARSLAELLVALSAARALPKFRYIYVGRITNALLACCGNQTVACGKPGCSVCDDPSTYGSWDGTHPTEAVYKVIADGVLHGPHASPLPLAKTCPTS
;
A
#
# COMPACT_ATOMS: atom_id res chain seq x y z
N MET A 1 -19.67 31.95 -21.21
CA MET A 1 -18.25 31.62 -21.00
C MET A 1 -17.92 31.91 -19.54
N PRO A 2 -17.24 31.01 -18.79
CA PRO A 2 -17.40 30.85 -17.34
C PRO A 2 -16.45 31.77 -16.52
N PRO A 3 -16.47 31.72 -15.17
CA PRO A 3 -15.62 30.71 -14.54
C PRO A 3 -16.33 29.82 -13.52
N LEU A 4 -15.83 28.59 -13.51
CA LEU A 4 -16.07 27.51 -12.55
C LEU A 4 -15.43 27.90 -11.21
N GLY A 5 -16.24 28.38 -10.27
CA GLY A 5 -15.85 28.53 -8.87
C GLY A 5 -16.33 27.33 -8.07
N GLY A 6 -15.72 26.16 -8.27
CA GLY A 6 -15.94 25.00 -7.42
C GLY A 6 -15.24 25.20 -6.09
N ALA A 7 -15.96 25.69 -5.08
CA ALA A 7 -15.50 25.74 -3.71
C ALA A 7 -15.25 24.30 -3.20
N ALA A 8 -14.04 24.05 -2.70
CA ALA A 8 -13.75 22.87 -1.90
C ALA A 8 -14.65 22.85 -0.64
N PRO A 9 -15.21 21.71 -0.20
CA PRO A 9 -15.89 21.69 1.07
C PRO A 9 -14.87 21.71 2.21
N ALA A 10 -15.06 22.73 3.04
CA ALA A 10 -14.40 22.95 4.32
C ALA A 10 -14.56 21.76 5.26
N TYR A 11 -13.44 21.40 5.90
CA TYR A 11 -13.29 20.74 7.21
C TYR A 11 -14.53 20.00 7.78
N ALA A 12 -14.45 18.66 7.80
CA ALA A 12 -15.49 17.74 8.29
C ALA A 12 -15.96 18.09 9.71
N ARG A 13 -17.28 18.12 9.92
CA ARG A 13 -17.93 18.73 11.10
C ARG A 13 -18.26 17.78 12.27
N SER A 14 -17.85 16.50 12.26
CA SER A 14 -17.93 15.64 13.45
C SER A 14 -17.00 14.43 13.40
N LEU A 15 -16.71 13.82 14.56
CA LEU A 15 -15.99 12.54 14.64
C LEU A 15 -16.72 11.42 13.88
N ALA A 16 -18.06 11.47 13.80
CA ALA A 16 -18.85 10.50 13.05
C ALA A 16 -18.63 10.66 11.54
N GLU A 17 -18.54 11.89 11.03
CA GLU A 17 -18.21 12.18 9.62
C GLU A 17 -16.80 11.69 9.28
N LEU A 18 -15.84 11.89 10.19
CA LEU A 18 -14.48 11.39 10.03
C LEU A 18 -14.42 9.86 10.04
N LEU A 19 -15.16 9.20 10.94
CA LEU A 19 -15.28 7.74 10.99
C LEU A 19 -15.94 7.19 9.73
N VAL A 20 -17.00 7.81 9.22
CA VAL A 20 -17.66 7.42 7.97
C VAL A 20 -16.74 7.63 6.77
N ALA A 21 -16.00 8.73 6.71
CA ALA A 21 -15.00 8.97 5.67
C ALA A 21 -13.84 7.95 5.72
N LEU A 22 -13.36 7.60 6.91
CA LEU A 22 -12.36 6.54 7.11
C LEU A 22 -12.90 5.15 6.73
N SER A 23 -14.18 4.89 7.00
CA SER A 23 -14.87 3.64 6.62
C SER A 23 -15.04 3.53 5.10
N ALA A 24 -15.40 4.64 4.46
CA ALA A 24 -15.51 4.73 3.00
C ALA A 24 -14.13 4.62 2.32
N ALA A 25 -13.08 5.21 2.91
CA ALA A 25 -11.71 5.03 2.44
C ALA A 25 -11.26 3.56 2.50
N ARG A 26 -11.65 2.80 3.54
CA ARG A 26 -11.39 1.34 3.63
C ARG A 26 -12.09 0.52 2.54
N ALA A 27 -13.22 1.02 2.03
CA ALA A 27 -13.98 0.37 0.96
C ALA A 27 -13.39 0.62 -0.45
N LEU A 28 -12.45 1.56 -0.60
CA LEU A 28 -11.78 1.78 -1.88
C LEU A 28 -10.80 0.63 -2.18
N PRO A 29 -10.86 0.02 -3.36
CA PRO A 29 -10.01 -1.13 -3.72
C PRO A 29 -8.51 -0.82 -3.62
N LYS A 30 -8.10 0.44 -3.87
CA LYS A 30 -6.71 0.91 -3.73
C LYS A 30 -6.23 0.98 -2.27
N PHE A 31 -7.12 1.30 -1.34
CA PHE A 31 -6.80 1.36 0.09
C PHE A 31 -6.88 -0.01 0.76
N ARG A 32 -7.74 -0.89 0.26
CA ARG A 32 -7.89 -2.26 0.75
C ARG A 32 -6.58 -3.05 0.68
N TYR A 33 -5.76 -2.81 -0.34
CA TYR A 33 -4.47 -3.50 -0.52
C TYR A 33 -3.43 -3.17 0.57
N ILE A 34 -3.30 -1.89 0.92
CA ILE A 34 -2.39 -1.41 1.97
C ILE A 34 -2.84 -1.97 3.34
N TYR A 35 -4.15 -2.06 3.56
CA TYR A 35 -4.73 -2.63 4.78
C TYR A 35 -4.60 -4.17 4.86
N VAL A 36 -4.66 -4.89 3.74
CA VAL A 36 -4.48 -6.36 3.70
C VAL A 36 -3.07 -6.77 4.12
N GLY A 37 -2.05 -5.98 3.75
CA GLY A 37 -0.66 -6.21 4.16
C GLY A 37 -0.28 -5.68 5.54
N ARG A 38 -1.20 -5.01 6.27
CA ARG A 38 -0.88 -4.22 7.49
C ARG A 38 0.34 -3.30 7.33
N ILE A 39 0.51 -2.71 6.14
CA ILE A 39 1.61 -1.80 5.85
C ILE A 39 1.28 -0.42 6.43
N THR A 40 1.82 -0.09 7.60
CA THR A 40 1.63 1.23 8.25
C THR A 40 2.67 2.26 7.82
N ASN A 41 3.85 1.80 7.42
CA ASN A 41 5.00 2.61 7.01
C ASN A 41 5.24 2.51 5.50
N ALA A 42 4.21 2.81 4.70
CA ALA A 42 4.22 2.58 3.25
C ALA A 42 5.28 3.39 2.48
N LEU A 43 5.68 4.57 2.98
CA LEU A 43 6.62 5.49 2.32
C LEU A 43 8.03 5.47 2.95
N LEU A 44 8.28 4.57 3.90
CA LEU A 44 9.57 4.46 4.59
C LEU A 44 10.30 3.18 4.18
N ALA A 45 11.63 3.24 4.26
CA ALA A 45 12.52 2.08 4.15
C ALA A 45 12.72 1.45 5.52
N CYS A 46 12.75 0.11 5.58
CA CYS A 46 13.08 -0.62 6.81
C CYS A 46 14.60 -0.63 7.08
N CYS A 47 15.42 -0.77 6.05
CA CYS A 47 16.88 -0.87 6.12
C CYS A 47 17.55 0.37 5.53
N GLY A 48 18.39 1.02 6.33
CA GLY A 48 19.08 2.25 5.95
C GLY A 48 18.15 3.45 5.84
N ASN A 49 18.71 4.56 5.34
CA ASN A 49 18.02 5.81 5.09
C ASN A 49 18.68 6.57 3.93
N GLN A 50 18.28 7.82 3.70
CA GLN A 50 18.81 8.66 2.61
C GLN A 50 20.31 8.97 2.73
N THR A 51 20.90 8.82 3.92
CA THR A 51 22.30 9.14 4.21
C THR A 51 23.19 7.90 4.30
N VAL A 52 22.65 6.78 4.80
CA VAL A 52 23.38 5.51 4.97
C VAL A 52 22.58 4.40 4.31
N ALA A 53 23.09 3.93 3.17
CA ALA A 53 22.47 2.84 2.43
C ALA A 53 22.44 1.54 3.23
N CYS A 54 21.44 0.69 2.96
CA CYS A 54 21.35 -0.65 3.54
C CYS A 54 22.65 -1.45 3.29
N GLY A 55 23.11 -2.19 4.30
CA GLY A 55 24.35 -2.98 4.23
C GLY A 55 25.64 -2.18 4.35
N LYS A 56 25.59 -0.86 4.57
CA LYS A 56 26.76 -0.04 4.91
C LYS A 56 26.95 0.06 6.43
N PRO A 57 28.19 0.26 6.91
CA PRO A 57 28.44 0.50 8.33
C PRO A 57 27.57 1.64 8.88
N GLY A 58 26.91 1.40 10.00
CA GLY A 58 26.01 2.37 10.62
C GLY A 58 24.58 2.39 10.07
N CYS A 59 24.21 1.49 9.13
CA CYS A 59 22.81 1.36 8.74
C CYS A 59 21.97 0.76 9.89
N SER A 60 20.76 1.27 10.08
CA SER A 60 19.76 0.64 10.94
C SER A 60 18.83 -0.26 10.13
N VAL A 61 18.21 -1.22 10.79
CA VAL A 61 17.09 -2.01 10.27
C VAL A 61 15.92 -1.81 11.22
N CYS A 62 14.71 -1.67 10.70
CA CYS A 62 13.49 -1.56 11.48
C CYS A 62 13.19 -2.85 12.25
N ASP A 63 12.40 -2.74 13.33
CA ASP A 63 12.08 -3.88 14.19
C ASP A 63 11.14 -4.90 13.51
N ASP A 64 10.17 -4.42 12.73
CA ASP A 64 9.19 -5.25 12.03
C ASP A 64 9.08 -4.86 10.54
N PRO A 65 9.82 -5.56 9.65
CA PRO A 65 9.76 -5.34 8.20
C PRO A 65 8.37 -5.57 7.59
N SER A 66 7.47 -6.29 8.27
CA SER A 66 6.13 -6.57 7.74
C SER A 66 5.23 -5.34 7.73
N THR A 67 5.61 -4.27 8.45
CA THR A 67 4.85 -3.01 8.50
C THR A 67 5.34 -1.96 7.49
N TYR A 68 6.42 -2.22 6.76
CA TYR A 68 7.08 -1.25 5.87
C TYR A 68 6.79 -1.52 4.39
N GLY A 69 6.69 -0.45 3.61
CA GLY A 69 6.48 -0.53 2.17
C GLY A 69 7.77 -0.91 1.42
N SER A 70 8.92 -0.39 1.86
CA SER A 70 10.20 -0.63 1.22
C SER A 70 11.22 -1.28 2.16
N TRP A 71 12.05 -2.15 1.61
CA TRP A 71 13.22 -2.68 2.29
C TRP A 71 14.32 -1.63 2.38
N ASP A 72 14.79 -1.05 1.28
CA ASP A 72 15.98 -0.18 1.25
C ASP A 72 15.76 1.19 0.57
N GLY A 73 14.50 1.54 0.32
CA GLY A 73 14.09 2.73 -0.44
C GLY A 73 13.90 2.46 -1.94
N THR A 74 14.36 1.31 -2.46
CA THR A 74 14.19 0.91 -3.86
C THR A 74 13.37 -0.37 -3.99
N HIS A 75 13.69 -1.38 -3.18
CA HIS A 75 13.05 -2.69 -3.20
C HIS A 75 11.85 -2.72 -2.24
N PRO A 76 10.76 -3.43 -2.58
CA PRO A 76 9.66 -3.70 -1.65
C PRO A 76 10.07 -4.66 -0.54
N THR A 77 9.37 -4.60 0.59
CA THR A 77 9.46 -5.65 1.63
C THR A 77 8.77 -6.93 1.17
N GLU A 78 9.06 -8.04 1.85
CA GLU A 78 8.36 -9.32 1.63
C GLU A 78 6.83 -9.18 1.80
N ALA A 79 6.38 -8.36 2.75
CA ALA A 79 4.96 -8.11 2.96
C ALA A 79 4.31 -7.46 1.74
N VAL A 80 4.97 -6.49 1.11
CA VAL A 80 4.50 -5.91 -0.15
C VAL A 80 4.57 -6.91 -1.30
N TYR A 81 5.63 -7.72 -1.39
CA TYR A 81 5.71 -8.78 -2.41
C TYR A 81 4.59 -9.82 -2.27
N LYS A 82 4.23 -10.25 -1.07
CA LYS A 82 3.09 -11.15 -0.82
C LYS A 82 1.79 -10.56 -1.33
N VAL A 83 1.58 -9.29 -1.03
CA VAL A 83 0.42 -8.52 -1.48
C VAL A 83 0.43 -8.44 -3.02
N ILE A 84 1.53 -8.11 -3.69
CA ILE A 84 1.61 -8.11 -5.16
C ILE A 84 1.32 -9.51 -5.73
N ALA A 85 1.96 -10.55 -5.20
CA ALA A 85 1.82 -11.92 -5.66
C ALA A 85 0.37 -12.42 -5.55
N ASP A 86 -0.31 -12.15 -4.44
CA ASP A 86 -1.72 -12.50 -4.26
C ASP A 86 -2.62 -11.85 -5.33
N GLY A 87 -2.33 -10.60 -5.68
CA GLY A 87 -3.07 -9.88 -6.72
C GLY A 87 -2.86 -10.44 -8.11
N VAL A 88 -1.65 -10.92 -8.38
CA VAL A 88 -1.32 -11.58 -9.66
C VAL A 88 -1.95 -12.97 -9.73
N LEU A 89 -1.88 -13.75 -8.65
CA LEU A 89 -2.34 -15.14 -8.62
C LEU A 89 -3.86 -15.23 -8.54
N HIS A 90 -4.49 -14.40 -7.72
CA HIS A 90 -5.90 -14.51 -7.34
C HIS A 90 -6.74 -13.27 -7.68
N GLY A 91 -6.11 -12.12 -7.95
CA GLY A 91 -6.80 -10.86 -8.18
C GLY A 91 -7.46 -10.76 -9.56
N PRO A 92 -8.56 -10.00 -9.68
CA PRO A 92 -9.35 -9.90 -10.92
C PRO A 92 -8.69 -9.04 -12.01
N HIS A 93 -7.50 -8.49 -11.74
CA HIS A 93 -6.82 -7.53 -12.61
C HIS A 93 -5.59 -8.11 -13.32
N ALA A 94 -5.24 -9.36 -13.05
CA ALA A 94 -4.25 -10.09 -13.85
C ALA A 94 -4.93 -10.56 -15.16
N SER A 95 -4.35 -10.16 -16.30
CA SER A 95 -4.81 -10.56 -17.64
C SER A 95 -3.87 -11.63 -18.20
N PRO A 96 -4.35 -12.72 -18.82
CA PRO A 96 -5.72 -12.93 -19.33
C PRO A 96 -6.74 -13.51 -18.31
N LEU A 97 -6.32 -14.04 -17.17
CA LEU A 97 -7.12 -14.45 -15.99
C LEU A 97 -6.17 -14.45 -14.77
N PRO A 98 -6.65 -14.54 -13.51
CA PRO A 98 -5.76 -14.79 -12.38
C PRO A 98 -4.90 -16.02 -12.67
N LEU A 99 -3.56 -15.92 -12.51
CA LEU A 99 -2.64 -16.99 -12.92
C LEU A 99 -2.95 -18.34 -12.25
N ALA A 100 -3.54 -18.34 -11.06
CA ALA A 100 -3.96 -19.58 -10.41
C ALA A 100 -5.02 -20.37 -11.20
N LYS A 101 -5.70 -19.75 -12.16
CA LYS A 101 -6.74 -20.36 -13.01
C LYS A 101 -6.23 -20.78 -14.38
N THR A 102 -4.97 -20.54 -14.71
CA THR A 102 -4.42 -20.85 -16.04
C THR A 102 -3.79 -22.23 -16.14
N CYS A 103 -3.48 -22.89 -15.02
CA CYS A 103 -2.99 -24.28 -15.03
C CYS A 103 -4.16 -25.25 -15.20
N PRO A 104 -4.07 -26.23 -16.14
CA PRO A 104 -5.05 -27.31 -16.23
C PRO A 104 -5.07 -28.14 -14.95
N THR A 105 -6.25 -28.50 -14.46
CA THR A 105 -6.40 -29.54 -13.43
C THR A 105 -6.05 -30.89 -14.05
N SER A 106 -4.96 -31.49 -13.60
CA SER A 106 -4.55 -32.87 -13.92
C SER A 106 -5.56 -33.90 -13.42
#